data_AF-Q31SA1-F1
#
_entry.id   AF-Q31SA1-F1
#
_cell.length_a   1.000
_cell.length_b   1.000
_cell.length_c   1.000
_cell.angle_alpha   90.00
_cell.angle_beta   90.00
_cell.angle_gamma   90.00
#
_symmetry.space_group_name_H-M   'P 1'
#
loop_
_entity.id
_entity.type
_entity.pdbx_description
1 polymer ?
#
loop_
_entity_poly.entity_id
_entity_poly.type
_entity_poly.pdbx_seq_one_letter_code
_entity_poly.pdbx_strand_id
1 'polypeptide(L)'
;MPPQLSPPPNPLWQDKRQTAADWLAYFQRNHAQLLPLPAEAGITAADYPPAFWRSIAMFQLGEYSEGHNLMRATHRWIANGGDPDLASAMQWFIREEQRHAADLGRFLKAIQQPCLRSHWLDQTFRRLRRQNLNLETALTVLLNAEIVGLLYAQALQQAIASPLLQTIARQIEWDESQHLRFQAVQLQHLRRERSPWRRRLSHALQRSLLWLTLRAIWPDHRPVFRAAGWSFANLEQVAFATLASTLDSTLARQPVQSQPA
;
A
#
# COMPACT_ATOMS: atom_id res chain seq x y z
N MET A 1 -12.78 0.17 -22.05
CA MET A 1 -12.74 -0.77 -20.91
C MET A 1 -11.31 -0.80 -20.41
N PRO A 2 -11.02 -0.60 -19.12
CA PRO A 2 -9.67 -0.77 -18.62
C PRO A 2 -9.27 -2.25 -18.76
N PRO A 3 -8.06 -2.56 -19.23
CA PRO A 3 -7.60 -3.94 -19.37
C PRO A 3 -7.48 -4.60 -17.98
N GLN A 4 -8.11 -5.76 -17.81
CA GLN A 4 -7.82 -6.66 -16.70
C GLN A 4 -6.42 -7.25 -16.92
N LEU A 5 -5.40 -6.61 -16.36
CA LEU A 5 -4.09 -7.23 -16.22
C LEU A 5 -4.15 -8.14 -14.99
N SER A 6 -4.35 -9.43 -15.24
CA SER A 6 -4.16 -10.42 -14.19
C SER A 6 -2.66 -10.55 -13.93
N PRO A 7 -2.19 -10.29 -12.70
CA PRO A 7 -0.79 -10.51 -12.35
C PRO A 7 -0.38 -11.97 -12.64
N PRO A 8 0.88 -12.24 -13.01
CA PRO A 8 1.37 -13.61 -13.16
C PRO A 8 1.08 -14.44 -11.90
N PRO A 9 0.83 -15.75 -12.04
CA PRO A 9 0.51 -16.62 -10.91
C PRO A 9 1.72 -16.69 -9.97
N ASN A 10 1.67 -15.95 -8.87
CA ASN A 10 2.60 -16.13 -7.77
C ASN A 10 2.02 -17.23 -6.85
N PRO A 11 2.82 -18.22 -6.39
CA PRO A 11 2.34 -19.31 -5.54
C PRO A 11 1.61 -18.85 -4.26
N LEU A 12 1.94 -17.65 -3.76
CA LEU A 12 1.24 -16.98 -2.65
C LEU A 12 -0.22 -16.63 -2.99
N TRP A 13 -0.64 -16.74 -4.24
CA TRP A 13 -2.03 -16.52 -4.61
C TRP A 13 -2.94 -17.72 -4.31
N GLN A 14 -2.36 -18.88 -3.99
CA GLN A 14 -3.08 -20.13 -3.87
C GLN A 14 -3.22 -20.62 -2.42
N ASP A 15 -2.27 -20.30 -1.52
CA ASP A 15 -2.34 -20.75 -0.12
C ASP A 15 -2.74 -19.62 0.85
N LYS A 16 -3.81 -19.85 1.61
CA LYS A 16 -4.34 -18.94 2.65
C LYS A 16 -3.65 -19.09 4.01
N ARG A 17 -2.61 -19.93 4.12
CA ARG A 17 -1.88 -20.23 5.37
C ARG A 17 -0.46 -19.69 5.41
N GLN A 18 -0.25 -18.48 4.86
CA GLN A 18 1.08 -17.89 4.79
C GLN A 18 1.60 -17.48 6.17
N THR A 19 2.83 -17.85 6.45
CA THR A 19 3.58 -17.50 7.67
C THR A 19 4.39 -16.22 7.46
N ALA A 20 4.95 -15.64 8.53
CA ALA A 20 5.85 -14.51 8.34
C ALA A 20 7.14 -14.90 7.60
N ALA A 21 7.58 -16.16 7.69
CA ALA A 21 8.71 -16.70 6.93
C ALA A 21 8.44 -16.73 5.41
N ASP A 22 7.22 -17.11 5.00
CA ASP A 22 6.82 -17.09 3.58
C ASP A 22 6.87 -15.67 3.00
N TRP A 23 6.42 -14.69 3.78
CA TRP A 23 6.46 -13.28 3.43
C TRP A 23 7.89 -12.72 3.42
N LEU A 24 8.74 -13.12 4.35
CA LEU A 24 10.17 -12.80 4.32
C LEU A 24 10.82 -13.29 3.03
N ALA A 25 10.59 -14.56 2.68
CA ALA A 25 11.11 -15.14 1.44
C ALA A 25 10.53 -14.45 0.19
N TYR A 26 9.26 -14.04 0.23
CA TYR A 26 8.65 -13.24 -0.82
C TYR A 26 9.41 -11.93 -1.04
N PHE A 27 9.56 -11.10 0.00
CA PHE A 27 10.18 -9.79 -0.14
C PHE A 27 11.63 -9.88 -0.61
N GLN A 28 12.38 -10.87 -0.11
CA GLN A 28 13.74 -11.12 -0.57
C GLN A 28 13.81 -11.46 -2.06
N ARG A 29 12.88 -12.30 -2.56
CA ARG A 29 12.80 -12.62 -3.99
C ARG A 29 12.34 -11.42 -4.81
N ASN A 30 11.34 -10.69 -4.34
CA ASN A 30 10.80 -9.51 -5.03
C ASN A 30 11.88 -8.45 -5.22
N HIS A 31 12.68 -8.19 -4.17
CA HIS A 31 13.83 -7.29 -4.25
C HIS A 31 14.87 -7.71 -5.30
N ALA A 32 15.07 -9.01 -5.53
CA ALA A 32 16.00 -9.52 -6.53
C ALA A 32 15.43 -9.50 -7.97
N GLN A 33 14.13 -9.24 -8.13
CA GLN A 33 13.40 -9.34 -9.40
C GLN A 33 12.69 -8.04 -9.80
N LEU A 34 13.17 -6.90 -9.29
CA LEU A 34 12.61 -5.59 -9.60
C LEU A 34 12.68 -5.29 -11.11
N LEU A 35 11.67 -4.57 -11.60
CA LEU A 35 11.66 -4.09 -12.98
C LEU A 35 12.87 -3.16 -13.25
N PRO A 36 13.61 -3.36 -14.35
CA PRO A 36 14.71 -2.47 -14.69
C PRO A 36 14.16 -1.09 -15.07
N LEU A 37 14.62 -0.05 -14.38
CA LEU A 37 14.19 1.33 -14.64
C LEU A 37 14.86 1.87 -15.93
N PRO A 38 14.08 2.22 -16.97
CA PRO A 38 14.64 2.84 -18.16
C PRO A 38 15.14 4.26 -17.87
N ALA A 39 15.87 4.86 -18.81
CA ALA A 39 16.11 6.30 -18.76
C ALA A 39 14.78 7.05 -18.91
N GLU A 40 14.65 8.22 -18.27
CA GLU A 40 13.55 9.12 -18.59
C GLU A 40 13.69 9.56 -20.05
N ALA A 41 12.59 9.48 -20.79
CA ALA A 41 12.55 9.84 -22.19
C ALA A 41 11.13 10.24 -22.58
N GLY A 42 11.02 11.23 -23.46
CA GLY A 42 9.77 11.55 -24.14
C GLY A 42 8.86 12.54 -23.42
N ILE A 43 9.20 13.01 -22.21
CA ILE A 43 8.48 14.12 -21.55
C ILE A 43 9.41 15.08 -20.80
N THR A 44 8.91 16.29 -20.60
CA THR A 44 9.46 17.38 -19.80
C THR A 44 8.40 17.90 -18.84
N ALA A 45 8.81 18.76 -17.89
CA ALA A 45 7.87 19.37 -16.97
C ALA A 45 6.80 20.26 -17.65
N ALA A 46 7.04 20.74 -18.87
CA ALA A 46 6.11 21.61 -19.60
C ALA A 46 4.95 20.84 -20.26
N ASP A 47 5.09 19.52 -20.46
CA ASP A 47 4.10 18.70 -21.17
C ASP A 47 2.83 18.43 -20.33
N TYR A 48 2.90 18.65 -19.01
CA TYR A 48 1.78 18.46 -18.09
C TYR A 48 1.61 19.64 -17.14
N PRO A 49 0.40 19.90 -16.62
CA PRO A 49 0.16 20.97 -15.67
C PRO A 49 1.00 20.81 -14.39
N PRO A 50 1.46 21.90 -13.75
CA PRO A 50 2.24 21.84 -12.50
C PRO A 50 1.58 21.04 -11.37
N ALA A 51 0.25 20.96 -11.37
CA ALA A 51 -0.52 20.19 -10.42
C ALA A 51 -0.23 18.68 -10.47
N PHE A 52 0.20 18.13 -11.62
CA PHE A 52 0.60 16.72 -11.75
C PHE A 52 1.88 16.46 -10.97
N TRP A 53 2.89 17.32 -11.15
CA TRP A 53 4.17 17.20 -10.47
C TRP A 53 4.03 17.38 -8.96
N ARG A 54 3.19 18.33 -8.54
CA ARG A 54 2.81 18.46 -7.14
C ARG A 54 2.15 17.19 -6.60
N SER A 55 1.18 16.63 -7.33
CA SER A 55 0.48 15.40 -6.96
C SER A 55 1.46 14.22 -6.81
N ILE A 56 2.42 14.05 -7.73
CA ILE A 56 3.45 13.01 -7.66
C ILE A 56 4.42 13.25 -6.51
N ALA A 57 4.87 14.49 -6.29
CA ALA A 57 5.75 14.83 -5.18
C ALA A 57 5.08 14.65 -3.81
N MET A 58 3.76 14.83 -3.73
CA MET A 58 2.98 14.49 -2.54
C MET A 58 2.91 12.98 -2.30
N PHE A 59 2.67 12.21 -3.37
CA PHE A 59 2.66 10.76 -3.29
C PHE A 59 4.03 10.24 -2.85
N GLN A 60 5.11 10.67 -3.50
CA GLN A 60 6.50 10.37 -3.15
C GLN A 60 6.81 10.62 -1.67
N LEU A 61 6.32 11.73 -1.11
CA LEU A 61 6.52 12.06 0.30
C LEU A 61 5.76 11.11 1.24
N GLY A 62 4.58 10.63 0.83
CA GLY A 62 3.72 9.72 1.58
C GLY A 62 4.24 8.28 1.65
N GLU A 63 4.86 7.81 0.57
CA GLU A 63 5.57 6.52 0.47
C GLU A 63 6.73 6.42 1.47
N TYR A 64 7.38 7.55 1.78
CA TYR A 64 8.49 7.51 2.73
C TYR A 64 8.02 7.30 4.18
N SER A 65 8.38 6.15 4.74
CA SER A 65 8.21 5.81 6.15
C SER A 65 9.53 5.39 6.80
N GLU A 66 9.85 5.95 7.97
CA GLU A 66 10.98 5.52 8.78
C GLU A 66 10.75 4.15 9.44
N GLY A 67 9.49 3.70 9.54
CA GLY A 67 9.16 2.39 10.10
C GLY A 67 9.32 2.23 11.62
N HIS A 68 9.95 3.16 12.35
CA HIS A 68 10.25 3.05 13.79
C HIS A 68 9.05 2.61 14.66
N ASN A 69 7.90 3.27 14.50
CA ASN A 69 6.70 2.95 15.29
C ASN A 69 6.08 1.61 14.92
N LEU A 70 6.12 1.26 13.63
CA LEU A 70 5.63 -0.01 13.11
C LEU A 70 6.50 -1.16 13.64
N MET A 71 7.83 -1.01 13.61
CA MET A 71 8.76 -1.96 14.19
C MET A 71 8.58 -2.09 15.71
N ARG A 72 8.42 -0.98 16.43
CA ARG A 72 8.13 -1.02 17.88
C ARG A 72 6.83 -1.77 18.18
N ALA A 73 5.77 -1.54 17.40
CA ALA A 73 4.51 -2.27 17.56
C ALA A 73 4.67 -3.77 17.23
N THR A 74 5.48 -4.09 16.22
CA THR A 74 5.82 -5.46 15.81
C THR A 74 6.58 -6.20 16.92
N HIS A 75 7.66 -5.62 17.46
CA HIS A 75 8.42 -6.22 18.55
C HIS A 75 7.58 -6.44 19.81
N ARG A 76 6.68 -5.50 20.16
CA ARG A 76 5.74 -5.72 21.27
C ARG A 76 4.81 -6.89 21.04
N TRP A 77 4.34 -7.07 19.81
CA TRP A 77 3.47 -8.21 19.49
C TRP A 77 4.26 -9.53 19.57
N ILE A 78 5.48 -9.57 19.04
CA ILE A 78 6.38 -10.74 19.14
C ILE A 78 6.66 -11.09 20.61
N ALA A 79 6.96 -10.10 21.45
CA ALA A 79 7.20 -10.31 22.88
C ALA A 79 5.99 -10.91 23.63
N ASN A 80 4.79 -10.84 23.05
CA ASN A 80 3.56 -11.44 23.59
C ASN A 80 3.20 -12.77 22.88
N GLY A 81 4.17 -13.46 22.31
CA GLY A 81 3.97 -14.77 21.65
C GLY A 81 3.59 -14.69 20.18
N GLY A 82 3.83 -13.55 19.53
CA GLY A 82 3.71 -13.40 18.09
C GLY A 82 4.81 -14.13 17.31
N ASP A 83 4.59 -14.32 16.01
CA ASP A 83 5.53 -14.94 15.07
C ASP A 83 6.86 -14.13 15.02
N PRO A 84 8.00 -14.75 15.39
CA PRO A 84 9.29 -14.05 15.46
C PRO A 84 9.80 -13.57 14.09
N ASP A 85 9.43 -14.22 13.00
CA ASP A 85 9.89 -13.86 11.65
C ASP A 85 9.23 -12.58 11.12
N LEU A 86 8.16 -12.11 11.79
CA LEU A 86 7.44 -10.90 11.38
C LEU A 86 8.30 -9.65 11.42
N ALA A 87 9.26 -9.56 12.35
CA ALA A 87 10.17 -8.41 12.40
C ALA A 87 11.00 -8.30 11.11
N SER A 88 11.52 -9.43 10.62
CA SER A 88 12.30 -9.49 9.38
C SER A 88 11.44 -9.16 8.16
N ALA A 89 10.25 -9.75 8.05
CA ALA A 89 9.32 -9.45 6.95
C ALA A 89 8.91 -7.97 6.96
N MET A 90 8.61 -7.40 8.13
CA MET A 90 8.24 -5.98 8.26
C MET A 90 9.41 -5.04 7.89
N GLN A 91 10.64 -5.41 8.22
CA GLN A 91 11.82 -4.64 7.81
C GLN A 91 11.98 -4.62 6.29
N TRP A 92 11.73 -5.74 5.61
CA TRP A 92 11.77 -5.79 4.16
C TRP A 92 10.63 -5.00 3.51
N PHE A 93 9.41 -5.09 4.04
CA PHE A 93 8.30 -4.23 3.65
C PHE A 93 8.68 -2.74 3.73
N ILE A 94 9.26 -2.28 4.85
CA ILE A 94 9.72 -0.89 5.02
C ILE A 94 10.77 -0.50 3.96
N ARG A 95 11.64 -1.43 3.54
CA ARG A 95 12.63 -1.16 2.48
C ARG A 95 11.98 -0.99 1.12
N GLU A 96 10.90 -1.72 0.82
CA GLU A 96 10.14 -1.55 -0.43
C GLU A 96 9.44 -0.19 -0.48
N GLU A 97 8.77 0.23 0.60
CA GLU A 97 8.18 1.57 0.73
C GLU A 97 9.22 2.69 0.52
N GLN A 98 10.41 2.53 1.12
CA GLN A 98 11.50 3.48 0.94
C GLN A 98 12.02 3.51 -0.50
N ARG A 99 12.02 2.37 -1.19
CA ARG A 99 12.34 2.28 -2.62
C ARG A 99 11.29 3.00 -3.46
N HIS A 100 9.99 2.85 -3.19
CA HIS A 100 8.94 3.58 -3.91
C HIS A 100 9.20 5.10 -3.87
N ALA A 101 9.47 5.62 -2.67
CA ALA A 101 9.81 7.03 -2.48
C ALA A 101 11.08 7.45 -3.23
N ALA A 102 12.11 6.59 -3.26
CA ALA A 102 13.36 6.86 -3.97
C ALA A 102 13.18 6.87 -5.49
N ASP A 103 12.44 5.91 -6.04
CA ASP A 103 12.19 5.76 -7.48
C ASP A 103 11.35 6.93 -8.00
N LEU A 104 10.30 7.34 -7.28
CA LEU A 104 9.53 8.54 -7.59
C LEU A 104 10.38 9.81 -7.49
N GLY A 105 11.30 9.88 -6.52
CA GLY A 105 12.27 10.97 -6.42
C GLY A 105 13.22 11.05 -7.61
N ARG A 106 13.65 9.89 -8.15
CA ARG A 106 14.46 9.80 -9.37
C ARG A 106 13.69 10.33 -10.58
N PHE A 107 12.41 9.98 -10.72
CA PHE A 107 11.55 10.52 -11.77
C PHE A 107 11.44 12.05 -11.69
N LEU A 108 11.07 12.59 -10.52
CA LEU A 108 10.95 14.04 -10.31
C LEU A 108 12.25 14.77 -10.65
N LYS A 109 13.39 14.23 -10.23
CA LYS A 109 14.71 14.78 -10.56
C LYS A 109 14.98 14.76 -12.07
N ALA A 110 14.60 13.69 -12.77
CA ALA A 110 14.82 13.57 -14.21
C ALA A 110 14.07 14.65 -15.02
N ILE A 111 12.86 15.03 -14.58
CA ILE A 111 12.07 16.12 -15.18
C ILE A 111 12.32 17.49 -14.53
N GLN A 112 13.36 17.61 -13.69
CA GLN A 112 13.75 18.84 -12.98
C GLN A 112 12.63 19.43 -12.09
N GLN A 113 11.80 18.57 -11.49
CA GLN A 113 10.79 18.94 -10.51
C GLN A 113 11.24 18.63 -9.08
N PRO A 114 10.89 19.46 -8.08
CA PRO A 114 11.30 19.24 -6.71
C PRO A 114 10.47 18.16 -6.02
N CYS A 115 11.10 17.38 -5.14
CA CYS A 115 10.38 16.63 -4.12
C CYS A 115 9.81 17.60 -3.07
N LEU A 116 8.66 17.25 -2.49
CA LEU A 116 8.12 18.01 -1.36
C LEU A 116 8.85 17.64 -0.07
N ARG A 117 9.06 18.64 0.80
CA ARG A 117 9.65 18.42 2.13
C ARG A 117 8.60 18.14 3.21
N SER A 118 7.40 18.69 3.04
CA SER A 118 6.31 18.55 4.00
C SER A 118 4.97 18.80 3.34
N HIS A 119 3.95 18.05 3.75
CA HIS A 119 2.56 18.31 3.40
C HIS A 119 1.67 18.11 4.64
N TRP A 120 0.52 18.79 4.73
CA TRP A 120 -0.34 18.70 5.92
C TRP A 120 -0.96 17.30 6.07
N LEU A 121 -1.33 16.64 4.97
CA LEU A 121 -1.79 15.23 4.97
C LEU A 121 -0.68 14.33 5.50
N ASP A 122 0.53 14.52 4.98
CA ASP A 122 1.70 13.78 5.40
C ASP A 122 2.00 13.96 6.89
N GLN A 123 1.98 15.18 7.41
CA GLN A 123 2.11 15.45 8.85
C GLN A 123 1.02 14.77 9.67
N THR A 124 -0.22 14.75 9.15
CA THR A 124 -1.36 14.10 9.82
C THR A 124 -1.17 12.58 9.86
N PHE A 125 -0.80 11.95 8.73
CA PHE A 125 -0.48 10.53 8.67
C PHE A 125 0.72 10.17 9.55
N ARG A 126 1.79 10.96 9.53
CA ARG A 126 2.94 10.79 10.45
C ARG A 126 2.49 10.89 11.90
N ARG A 127 1.61 11.84 12.25
CA ARG A 127 1.07 11.96 13.61
C ARG A 127 0.24 10.74 14.00
N LEU A 128 -0.63 10.25 13.13
CA LEU A 128 -1.38 9.01 13.35
C LEU A 128 -0.45 7.82 13.56
N ARG A 129 0.58 7.66 12.72
CA ARG A 129 1.62 6.61 12.84
C ARG A 129 2.48 6.75 14.11
N ARG A 130 2.62 7.95 14.67
CA ARG A 130 3.37 8.24 15.92
C ARG A 130 2.59 7.99 17.19
N GLN A 131 1.27 7.86 17.12
CA GLN A 131 0.49 7.43 18.27
C GLN A 131 1.01 6.06 18.71
N ASN A 132 0.94 5.75 20.01
CA ASN A 132 1.42 4.49 20.56
C ASN A 132 0.47 3.33 20.20
N LEU A 133 0.20 3.16 18.92
CA LEU A 133 -0.74 2.21 18.36
C LEU A 133 -0.23 0.79 18.60
N ASN A 134 -1.16 -0.12 18.87
CA ASN A 134 -0.88 -1.54 18.74
C ASN A 134 -0.66 -1.89 17.26
N LEU A 135 -0.08 -3.07 17.01
CA LEU A 135 0.26 -3.50 15.66
C LEU A 135 -0.97 -3.53 14.74
N GLU A 136 -2.12 -3.95 15.26
CA GLU A 136 -3.35 -4.04 14.48
C GLU A 136 -3.84 -2.69 13.97
N THR A 137 -3.86 -1.66 14.81
CA THR A 137 -4.28 -0.32 14.39
C THR A 137 -3.26 0.27 13.41
N ALA A 138 -1.97 0.02 13.63
CA ALA A 138 -0.92 0.44 12.69
C ALA A 138 -1.12 -0.19 11.30
N LEU A 139 -1.35 -1.50 11.23
CA LEU A 139 -1.62 -2.22 9.97
C LEU A 139 -2.94 -1.78 9.33
N THR A 140 -3.96 -1.44 10.13
CA THR A 140 -5.25 -0.96 9.60
C THR A 140 -5.12 0.39 8.90
N VAL A 141 -4.33 1.30 9.48
CA VAL A 141 -4.04 2.60 8.86
C VAL A 141 -3.20 2.42 7.59
N LEU A 142 -2.21 1.54 7.65
CA LEU A 142 -1.30 1.27 6.54
C LEU A 142 -2.02 0.62 5.36
N LEU A 143 -2.88 -0.38 5.60
CA LEU A 143 -3.69 -1.01 4.55
C LEU A 143 -4.53 0.00 3.77
N ASN A 144 -5.12 0.99 4.45
CA ASN A 144 -5.85 2.04 3.76
C ASN A 144 -4.94 2.95 2.91
N ALA A 145 -3.69 3.17 3.34
CA ALA A 145 -2.69 3.88 2.55
C ALA A 145 -2.29 3.05 1.31
N GLU A 146 -2.08 1.74 1.45
CA GLU A 146 -1.71 0.87 0.32
C GLU A 146 -2.82 0.82 -0.74
N ILE A 147 -4.09 0.82 -0.33
CA ILE A 147 -5.22 0.93 -1.28
C ILE A 147 -5.09 2.23 -2.08
N VAL A 148 -4.78 3.34 -1.43
CA VAL A 148 -4.62 4.63 -2.12
C VAL A 148 -3.39 4.60 -3.03
N GLY A 149 -2.27 4.05 -2.58
CA GLY A 149 -1.05 3.89 -3.36
C GLY A 149 -1.26 3.05 -4.61
N LEU A 150 -1.92 1.89 -4.45
CA LEU A 150 -2.30 1.00 -5.54
C LEU A 150 -3.10 1.72 -6.63
N LEU A 151 -4.18 2.41 -6.23
CA LEU A 151 -5.07 3.08 -7.17
C LEU A 151 -4.42 4.32 -7.80
N TYR A 152 -3.57 5.02 -7.06
CA TYR A 152 -2.83 6.16 -7.60
C TYR A 152 -1.75 5.70 -8.59
N ALA A 153 -1.05 4.59 -8.31
CA ALA A 153 -0.11 3.97 -9.24
C ALA A 153 -0.79 3.54 -10.56
N GLN A 154 -2.01 2.98 -10.49
CA GLN A 154 -2.82 2.70 -11.67
C GLN A 154 -3.18 3.96 -12.47
N ALA A 155 -3.53 5.04 -11.77
CA ALA A 155 -3.84 6.32 -12.40
C ALA A 155 -2.60 6.94 -13.08
N LEU A 156 -1.41 6.85 -12.46
CA LEU A 156 -0.16 7.35 -13.06
C LEU A 156 0.16 6.68 -14.39
N GLN A 157 -0.02 5.37 -14.48
CA GLN A 157 0.22 4.61 -15.72
C GLN A 157 -0.67 5.08 -16.87
N GLN A 158 -1.88 5.54 -16.57
CA GLN A 158 -2.88 5.98 -17.55
C GLN A 158 -2.77 7.46 -17.88
N ALA A 159 -2.37 8.30 -16.91
CA ALA A 159 -2.39 9.75 -17.03
C ALA A 159 -1.15 10.34 -17.70
N ILE A 160 0.01 9.65 -17.62
CA ILE A 160 1.31 10.20 -18.03
C ILE A 160 2.05 9.21 -18.94
N ALA A 161 2.50 9.70 -20.09
CA ALA A 161 3.19 8.94 -21.10
C ALA A 161 4.72 9.00 -20.91
N SER A 162 5.20 8.66 -19.69
CA SER A 162 6.63 8.52 -19.40
C SER A 162 6.99 7.04 -19.21
N PRO A 163 7.93 6.49 -19.98
CA PRO A 163 8.38 5.10 -19.82
C PRO A 163 8.94 4.80 -18.44
N LEU A 164 9.70 5.75 -17.86
CA LEU A 164 10.24 5.62 -16.51
C LEU A 164 9.13 5.62 -15.47
N LEU A 165 8.23 6.62 -15.49
CA LEU A 165 7.14 6.70 -14.52
C LEU A 165 6.18 5.52 -14.63
N GLN A 166 5.87 5.06 -15.84
CA GLN A 166 5.02 3.88 -16.05
C GLN A 166 5.67 2.61 -15.49
N THR A 167 6.99 2.46 -15.63
CA THR A 167 7.73 1.32 -15.05
C THR A 167 7.71 1.37 -13.53
N ILE A 168 7.96 2.55 -12.94
CA ILE A 168 7.90 2.78 -11.50
C ILE A 168 6.49 2.47 -10.98
N ALA A 169 5.47 3.05 -11.60
CA ALA A 169 4.08 2.88 -11.17
C ALA A 169 3.60 1.43 -11.31
N ARG A 170 4.08 0.68 -12.31
CA ARG A 170 3.78 -0.75 -12.42
C ARG A 170 4.43 -1.58 -11.31
N GLN A 171 5.68 -1.25 -10.95
CA GLN A 171 6.36 -1.89 -9.82
C GLN A 171 5.62 -1.58 -8.52
N ILE A 172 5.31 -0.31 -8.24
CA ILE A 172 4.53 0.10 -7.06
C ILE A 172 3.18 -0.62 -7.04
N GLU A 173 2.43 -0.63 -8.14
CA GLU A 173 1.13 -1.33 -8.21
C GLU A 173 1.26 -2.82 -7.81
N TRP A 174 2.30 -3.49 -8.32
CA TRP A 174 2.58 -4.88 -7.96
C TRP A 174 2.87 -5.02 -6.47
N ASP A 175 3.77 -4.20 -5.93
CA ASP A 175 4.19 -4.24 -4.53
C ASP A 175 3.00 -3.97 -3.60
N GLU A 176 2.21 -2.93 -3.86
CA GLU A 176 1.01 -2.61 -3.07
C GLU A 176 -0.01 -3.75 -3.07
N SER A 177 -0.18 -4.44 -4.19
CA SER A 177 -1.07 -5.61 -4.25
C SER A 177 -0.62 -6.72 -3.30
N GLN A 178 0.69 -6.90 -3.12
CA GLN A 178 1.25 -7.88 -2.20
C GLN A 178 1.27 -7.36 -0.76
N HIS A 179 1.49 -6.06 -0.55
CA HIS A 179 1.37 -5.41 0.76
C HIS A 179 -0.02 -5.57 1.35
N LEU A 180 -1.07 -5.35 0.56
CA LEU A 180 -2.45 -5.58 0.97
C LEU A 180 -2.66 -7.00 1.48
N ARG A 181 -2.09 -7.99 0.80
CA ARG A 181 -2.21 -9.41 1.17
C ARG A 181 -1.42 -9.74 2.44
N PHE A 182 -0.18 -9.27 2.52
CA PHE A 182 0.65 -9.40 3.70
C PHE A 182 -0.07 -8.86 4.93
N GLN A 183 -0.56 -7.63 4.85
CA GLN A 183 -1.26 -6.98 5.95
C GLN A 183 -2.60 -7.64 6.27
N ALA A 184 -3.31 -8.15 5.25
CA ALA A 184 -4.55 -8.90 5.47
C ALA A 184 -4.31 -10.18 6.28
N VAL A 185 -3.27 -10.96 5.95
CA VAL A 185 -2.86 -12.15 6.72
C VAL A 185 -2.54 -11.76 8.16
N GLN A 186 -1.72 -10.74 8.39
CA GLN A 186 -1.39 -10.28 9.75
C GLN A 186 -2.61 -9.80 10.52
N LEU A 187 -3.51 -9.03 9.89
CA LEU A 187 -4.76 -8.58 10.51
C LEU A 187 -5.70 -9.75 10.83
N GLN A 188 -5.73 -10.79 10.01
CA GLN A 188 -6.48 -12.01 10.30
C GLN A 188 -5.97 -12.64 11.59
N HIS A 189 -4.65 -12.84 11.71
CA HIS A 189 -4.00 -13.37 12.91
C HIS A 189 -4.32 -12.55 14.16
N LEU A 190 -4.18 -11.22 14.07
CA LEU A 190 -4.44 -10.30 15.18
C LEU A 190 -5.92 -10.25 15.61
N ARG A 191 -6.85 -10.57 14.72
CA ARG A 191 -8.30 -10.49 14.95
C ARG A 191 -8.98 -11.84 15.21
N ARG A 192 -8.23 -12.95 15.28
CA ARG A 192 -8.77 -14.33 15.39
C ARG A 192 -9.76 -14.51 16.55
N GLU A 193 -9.44 -13.92 17.70
CA GLU A 193 -10.22 -14.11 18.94
C GLU A 193 -11.29 -13.04 19.16
N ARG A 194 -11.55 -12.18 18.16
CA ARG A 194 -12.51 -11.10 18.34
C ARG A 194 -13.95 -11.56 18.29
N SER A 195 -14.72 -11.07 19.25
CA SER A 195 -16.17 -11.20 19.21
C SER A 195 -16.77 -10.56 17.94
N PRO A 196 -17.91 -11.07 17.44
CA PRO A 196 -18.54 -10.57 16.21
C PRO A 196 -18.82 -9.06 16.23
N TRP A 197 -19.18 -8.51 17.39
CA TRP A 197 -19.41 -7.07 17.56
C TRP A 197 -18.13 -6.25 17.34
N ARG A 198 -17.02 -6.65 17.98
CA ARG A 198 -15.73 -5.93 17.86
C ARG A 198 -15.22 -5.96 16.43
N ARG A 199 -15.43 -7.08 15.72
CA ARG A 199 -15.15 -7.20 14.29
C ARG A 199 -15.96 -6.19 13.48
N ARG A 200 -17.29 -6.15 13.66
CA ARG A 200 -18.16 -5.18 12.96
C ARG A 200 -17.74 -3.73 13.22
N LEU A 201 -17.43 -3.38 14.48
CA LEU A 201 -16.93 -2.05 14.81
C LEU A 201 -15.62 -1.73 14.09
N SER A 202 -14.66 -2.66 14.08
CA SER A 202 -13.37 -2.45 13.40
C SER A 202 -13.52 -2.31 11.89
N HIS A 203 -14.41 -3.08 11.26
CA HIS A 203 -14.75 -2.90 9.86
C HIS A 203 -15.38 -1.53 9.59
N ALA A 204 -16.32 -1.10 10.44
CA ALA A 204 -16.95 0.22 10.31
C ALA A 204 -15.91 1.35 10.44
N LEU A 205 -15.04 1.29 11.46
CA LEU A 205 -13.97 2.26 11.65
C LEU A 205 -12.97 2.29 10.48
N GLN A 206 -12.57 1.12 9.97
CA GLN A 206 -11.66 1.03 8.84
C GLN A 206 -12.28 1.63 7.56
N ARG A 207 -13.57 1.36 7.31
CA ARG A 207 -14.32 1.95 6.20
C ARG A 207 -14.45 3.46 6.33
N SER A 208 -14.76 3.97 7.52
CA SER A 208 -14.82 5.42 7.78
C SER A 208 -13.47 6.08 7.59
N LEU A 209 -12.38 5.44 8.03
CA LEU A 209 -11.02 5.95 7.83
C LEU A 209 -10.66 6.01 6.33
N LEU A 210 -10.99 4.98 5.56
CA LEU A 210 -10.76 4.98 4.11
C LEU A 210 -11.56 6.10 3.43
N TRP A 211 -12.84 6.23 3.78
CA TRP A 211 -13.72 7.29 3.27
C TRP A 211 -13.15 8.70 3.52
N LEU A 212 -12.67 8.95 4.74
CA LEU A 212 -12.05 10.22 5.12
C LEU A 212 -10.74 10.44 4.35
N THR A 213 -9.92 9.40 4.23
CA THR A 213 -8.65 9.45 3.49
C THR A 213 -8.88 9.83 2.03
N LEU A 214 -9.82 9.16 1.35
CA LEU A 214 -10.14 9.46 -0.05
C LEU A 214 -10.60 10.91 -0.24
N ARG A 215 -11.42 11.44 0.67
CA ARG A 215 -11.84 12.86 0.62
C ARG A 215 -10.69 13.82 0.84
N ALA A 216 -9.81 13.48 1.77
CA ALA A 216 -8.69 14.33 2.14
C ALA A 216 -7.64 14.40 1.01
N ILE A 217 -7.40 13.29 0.31
CA ILE A 217 -6.39 13.19 -0.75
C ILE A 217 -6.91 13.61 -2.13
N TRP A 218 -8.23 13.62 -2.33
CA TRP A 218 -8.84 13.92 -3.64
C TRP A 218 -8.47 15.30 -4.22
N PRO A 219 -8.52 16.43 -3.49
CA PRO A 219 -8.21 17.74 -4.06
C PRO A 219 -6.81 17.80 -4.68
N ASP A 220 -5.84 17.16 -4.01
CA ASP A 220 -4.44 17.17 -4.41
C ASP A 220 -4.14 16.22 -5.59
N HIS A 221 -4.81 15.06 -5.64
CA HIS A 221 -4.58 14.05 -6.68
C HIS A 221 -5.59 14.05 -7.83
N ARG A 222 -6.68 14.83 -7.72
CA ARG A 222 -7.72 14.96 -8.75
C ARG A 222 -7.17 15.21 -10.15
N PRO A 223 -6.13 16.04 -10.39
CA PRO A 223 -5.63 16.27 -11.74
C PRO A 223 -5.17 14.99 -12.44
N VAL A 224 -4.40 14.15 -11.72
CA VAL A 224 -3.90 12.87 -12.23
C VAL A 224 -5.04 11.87 -12.41
N PHE A 225 -5.91 11.71 -11.39
CA PHE A 225 -7.06 10.81 -11.49
C PHE A 225 -7.99 11.18 -12.66
N ARG A 226 -8.28 12.47 -12.85
CA ARG A 226 -9.15 12.92 -13.95
C ARG A 226 -8.53 12.68 -15.32
N ALA A 227 -7.22 12.85 -15.47
CA ALA A 227 -6.52 12.52 -16.70
C ALA A 227 -6.50 11.01 -16.99
N ALA A 228 -6.49 10.18 -15.96
CA ALA A 228 -6.70 8.73 -16.09
C ALA A 228 -8.16 8.34 -16.39
N GLY A 229 -9.11 9.29 -16.41
CA GLY A 229 -10.53 9.03 -16.63
C GLY A 229 -11.34 8.71 -15.37
N TRP A 230 -10.78 8.90 -14.18
CA TRP A 230 -11.40 8.53 -12.91
C TRP A 230 -12.23 9.68 -12.34
N SER A 231 -13.42 9.35 -11.85
CA SER A 231 -14.22 10.24 -11.00
C SER A 231 -14.02 9.91 -9.53
N PHE A 232 -14.36 10.84 -8.63
CA PHE A 232 -14.32 10.55 -7.19
C PHE A 232 -15.22 9.36 -6.82
N ALA A 233 -16.40 9.26 -7.42
CA ALA A 233 -17.33 8.15 -7.18
C ALA A 233 -16.75 6.81 -7.63
N ASN A 234 -16.07 6.78 -8.79
CA ASN A 234 -15.42 5.56 -9.27
C ASN A 234 -14.21 5.18 -8.39
N LEU A 235 -13.38 6.15 -7.99
CA LEU A 235 -12.29 5.94 -7.04
C LEU A 235 -12.81 5.36 -5.72
N GLU A 236 -13.86 5.96 -5.15
CA GLU A 236 -14.48 5.50 -3.90
C GLU A 236 -15.01 4.08 -4.03
N GLN A 237 -15.74 3.78 -5.10
CA GLN A 237 -16.28 2.44 -5.35
C GLN A 237 -15.16 1.39 -5.45
N VAL A 238 -14.11 1.65 -6.23
CA VAL A 238 -13.00 0.70 -6.43
C VAL A 238 -12.21 0.52 -5.13
N ALA A 239 -11.95 1.60 -4.38
CA ALA A 239 -11.27 1.53 -3.10
C ALA A 239 -12.04 0.68 -2.08
N PHE A 240 -13.37 0.84 -1.98
CA PHE A 240 -14.19 0.02 -1.09
C PHE A 240 -14.31 -1.43 -1.54
N ALA A 241 -14.36 -1.68 -2.86
CA ALA A 241 -14.32 -3.04 -3.39
C ALA A 241 -12.99 -3.73 -3.08
N THR A 242 -11.87 -3.01 -3.21
CA THR A 242 -10.52 -3.48 -2.87
C THR A 242 -10.39 -3.77 -1.38
N LEU A 243 -10.92 -2.88 -0.53
CA LEU A 243 -10.96 -3.13 0.92
C LEU A 243 -11.77 -4.38 1.26
N ALA A 244 -12.94 -4.54 0.65
CA ALA A 244 -13.80 -5.69 0.88
C ALA A 244 -13.12 -6.99 0.44
N SER A 245 -12.58 -7.06 -0.79
CA SER A 245 -11.89 -8.26 -1.29
C SER A 245 -10.66 -8.62 -0.46
N THR A 246 -9.88 -7.61 -0.05
CA THR A 246 -8.69 -7.79 0.80
C THR A 246 -9.09 -8.42 2.14
N LEU A 247 -10.14 -7.91 2.79
CA LEU A 247 -10.60 -8.46 4.07
C LEU A 247 -11.35 -9.79 3.91
N ASP A 248 -12.15 -9.98 2.86
CA ASP A 248 -12.93 -11.21 2.65
C ASP A 248 -12.05 -12.41 2.25
N SER A 249 -10.95 -12.17 1.55
CA SER A 249 -9.94 -13.19 1.26
C SER A 249 -9.40 -13.85 2.55
N THR A 250 -9.49 -13.14 3.69
CA THR A 250 -9.15 -13.62 5.04
C THR A 250 -10.34 -14.16 5.85
N LEU A 251 -11.59 -13.91 5.44
CA LEU A 251 -12.79 -14.32 6.18
C LEU A 251 -13.41 -15.63 5.71
N ALA A 252 -12.90 -16.25 4.65
CA ALA A 252 -13.24 -17.62 4.29
C ALA A 252 -12.81 -18.56 5.45
N ARG A 253 -13.76 -18.88 6.33
CA ARG A 253 -13.62 -19.78 7.48
C ARG A 253 -12.89 -21.06 7.05
N GLN A 254 -11.78 -21.40 7.71
CA GLN A 254 -11.32 -22.78 7.72
C GLN A 254 -12.04 -23.53 8.85
N PRO A 255 -12.65 -24.70 8.60
CA PRO A 255 -13.05 -25.59 9.68
C PRO A 255 -11.80 -26.00 10.45
N VAL A 256 -11.87 -25.95 11.78
CA VAL A 256 -10.86 -26.51 12.67
C VAL A 256 -10.71 -27.99 12.33
N GLN A 257 -9.59 -28.39 11.73
CA GLN A 257 -9.22 -29.79 11.67
C GLN A 257 -8.70 -30.16 13.05
N SER A 258 -9.54 -30.84 13.82
CA SER A 258 -9.14 -31.62 14.98
C SER A 258 -8.06 -32.59 14.55
N GLN A 259 -6.87 -32.52 15.14
CA GLN A 259 -5.87 -33.59 15.02
C GLN A 259 -6.47 -34.87 15.64
N PRO A 260 -6.45 -36.01 14.95
CA PRO A 260 -6.69 -37.28 15.63
C PRO A 260 -5.46 -37.60 16.50
N ALA A 261 -5.74 -38.07 17.71
CA ALA A 261 -4.77 -38.64 18.65
C ALA A 261 -4.17 -39.94 18.11
#